data_AF-A0A7C7KTK0-F1
#
_entry.id   AF-A0A7C7KTK0-F1
#
_cell.length_a   1.000
_cell.length_b   1.000
_cell.length_c   1.000
_cell.angle_alpha   90.00
_cell.angle_beta   90.00
_cell.angle_gamma   90.00
#
_symmetry.space_group_name_H-M   'P 1'
#
loop_
_entity.id
_entity.type
_entity.pdbx_description
1 polymer ?
#
loop_
_entity_poly.entity_id
_entity_poly.type
_entity_poly.pdbx_seq_one_letter_code
_entity_poly.pdbx_strand_id
1 'polypeptide(L)'
;ILYAIAHTAFQNAAAMLVFEKMEGMISDVQMAPLSPLELVAGYALSSATCGLSVGVLLGIAAAIFVDFSYFDASLVIGFACATALFFGLLGTVVGLWAERWDHYSAVEGFVIAPLGLLSGTFFSVERLPEAFREWIYYNPVFYAIDGFRAGLIGYAESSQALGIGLLLGLSALLALLGWRLFAVGYKIRP
;
A
#
# COMPACT_ATOMS: atom_id res chain seq x y z
N ILE A 1 -3.44 -1.82 -12.93
CA ILE A 1 -3.98 -2.72 -11.88
C ILE A 1 -3.31 -2.44 -10.54
N LEU A 2 -2.00 -2.69 -10.39
CA LEU A 2 -1.34 -2.57 -9.07
C LEU A 2 -1.40 -1.16 -8.44
N TYR A 3 -1.24 -0.09 -9.24
CA TYR A 3 -1.39 1.28 -8.74
C TYR A 3 -2.79 1.53 -8.13
N ALA A 4 -3.85 1.00 -8.76
CA ALA A 4 -5.20 1.14 -8.24
C ALA A 4 -5.37 0.36 -6.93
N ILE A 5 -4.80 -0.85 -6.82
CA ILE A 5 -4.80 -1.63 -5.57
C ILE A 5 -4.13 -0.81 -4.44
N ALA A 6 -2.93 -0.30 -4.70
CA ALA A 6 -2.15 0.49 -3.75
C ALA A 6 -2.89 1.76 -3.31
N HIS A 7 -3.41 2.52 -4.27
CA HIS A 7 -4.12 3.75 -4.04
C HIS A 7 -5.40 3.50 -3.24
N THR A 8 -6.27 2.59 -3.68
CA THR A 8 -7.52 2.27 -2.99
C THR A 8 -7.28 1.71 -1.59
N ALA A 9 -6.24 0.88 -1.37
CA ALA A 9 -5.90 0.38 -0.04
C ALA A 9 -5.48 1.52 0.89
N PHE A 10 -4.59 2.40 0.43
CA PHE A 10 -4.16 3.56 1.22
C PHE A 10 -5.31 4.51 1.55
N GLN A 11 -6.10 4.89 0.54
CA GLN A 11 -7.20 5.84 0.71
C GLN A 11 -8.21 5.31 1.72
N ASN A 12 -8.64 4.05 1.60
CA ASN A 12 -9.62 3.47 2.51
C ASN A 12 -9.11 3.42 3.96
N ALA A 13 -7.86 2.99 4.19
CA ALA A 13 -7.30 2.92 5.54
C ALA A 13 -7.21 4.31 6.19
N ALA A 14 -6.60 5.26 5.49
CA ALA A 14 -6.33 6.58 6.05
C ALA A 14 -7.61 7.43 6.19
N ALA A 15 -8.49 7.42 5.19
CA ALA A 15 -9.74 8.19 5.22
C ALA A 15 -10.67 7.71 6.33
N MET A 16 -10.79 6.40 6.55
CA MET A 16 -11.63 5.84 7.62
C MET A 16 -11.15 6.28 9.00
N LEU A 17 -9.84 6.24 9.27
CA LEU A 17 -9.27 6.68 10.54
C LEU A 17 -9.38 8.19 10.76
N VAL A 18 -9.20 8.99 9.71
CA VAL A 18 -9.37 10.45 9.80
C VAL A 18 -10.84 10.79 10.05
N PHE A 19 -11.77 10.11 9.38
CA PHE A 19 -13.20 10.28 9.60
C PHE A 19 -13.60 9.96 11.04
N GLU A 20 -13.18 8.81 11.58
CA GLU A 20 -13.47 8.43 12.98
C GLU A 20 -12.91 9.42 14.00
N LYS A 21 -11.77 10.06 13.72
CA LYS A 21 -11.22 11.11 14.57
C LYS A 21 -12.02 12.40 14.50
N MET A 22 -12.45 12.80 13.31
CA MET A 22 -13.17 14.07 13.11
C MET A 22 -14.60 14.00 13.63
N GLU A 23 -15.25 12.83 13.54
CA GLU A 23 -16.57 12.58 14.12
C GLU A 23 -16.52 12.27 15.64
N GLY A 24 -15.33 12.13 16.21
CA GLY A 24 -15.15 11.76 17.63
C GLY A 24 -15.47 10.29 17.95
N MET A 25 -15.81 9.47 16.95
CA MET A 25 -16.09 8.04 17.10
C MET A 25 -14.86 7.22 17.55
N ILE A 26 -13.64 7.79 17.43
CA ILE A 26 -12.43 7.09 17.82
C ILE A 26 -12.36 6.78 19.33
N SER A 27 -13.11 7.51 20.17
CA SER A 27 -13.26 7.18 21.59
C SER A 27 -13.99 5.86 21.80
N ASP A 28 -14.98 5.54 20.96
CA ASP A 28 -15.77 4.31 21.07
C ASP A 28 -14.92 3.09 20.68
N VAL A 29 -14.04 3.27 19.68
CA VAL A 29 -13.05 2.26 19.28
C VAL A 29 -12.05 1.97 20.41
N GLN A 30 -11.70 2.97 21.23
CA GLN A 30 -10.85 2.76 22.42
C GLN A 30 -11.59 2.14 23.61
N MET A 31 -12.91 2.35 23.73
CA MET A 31 -13.71 1.72 24.79
C MET A 31 -13.94 0.23 24.52
N ALA A 32 -13.82 -0.21 23.27
CA ALA A 32 -13.77 -1.62 22.94
C ALA A 32 -12.50 -2.25 23.56
N PRO A 33 -12.60 -3.41 24.25
CA PRO A 33 -11.46 -4.10 24.84
C PRO A 33 -10.63 -4.83 23.75
N LEU A 34 -10.25 -4.12 22.70
CA LEU A 34 -9.44 -4.62 21.59
C LEU A 34 -7.97 -4.35 21.86
N SER A 35 -7.14 -5.33 21.54
CA SER A 35 -5.70 -5.12 21.59
C SER A 35 -5.27 -4.14 20.49
N PRO A 36 -4.22 -3.31 20.72
CA PRO A 36 -3.67 -2.42 19.69
C PRO A 36 -3.29 -3.15 18.39
N LEU A 37 -2.96 -4.44 18.48
CA LEU A 37 -2.57 -5.25 17.33
C LEU A 37 -3.80 -5.67 16.51
N GLU A 38 -4.91 -6.03 17.17
CA GLU A 38 -6.19 -6.31 16.50
C GLU A 38 -6.73 -5.10 15.76
N LEU A 39 -6.59 -3.89 16.33
CA LEU A 39 -6.98 -2.66 15.65
C LEU A 39 -6.18 -2.46 14.35
N VAL A 40 -4.85 -2.50 14.44
CA VAL A 40 -3.97 -2.35 13.26
C VAL A 40 -4.29 -3.41 12.21
N ALA A 41 -4.44 -4.67 12.62
CA ALA A 41 -4.78 -5.76 11.72
C ALA A 41 -6.17 -5.54 11.08
N GLY A 42 -7.16 -5.06 11.84
CA GLY A 42 -8.50 -4.77 11.35
C GLY A 42 -8.51 -3.72 10.23
N TYR A 43 -7.90 -2.55 10.47
CA TYR A 43 -7.82 -1.50 9.43
C TYR A 43 -6.99 -1.95 8.24
N ALA A 44 -5.86 -2.62 8.46
CA ALA A 44 -4.98 -3.08 7.39
C ALA A 44 -5.65 -4.16 6.52
N LEU A 45 -6.32 -5.14 7.12
CA LEU A 45 -6.98 -6.23 6.38
C LEU A 45 -8.24 -5.75 5.66
N SER A 46 -9.03 -4.87 6.29
CA SER A 46 -10.20 -4.26 5.65
C SER A 46 -9.82 -3.47 4.40
N SER A 47 -8.84 -2.58 4.53
CA SER A 47 -8.33 -1.79 3.40
C SER A 47 -7.63 -2.63 2.33
N ALA A 48 -6.86 -3.65 2.72
CA ALA A 48 -6.25 -4.58 1.77
C ALA A 48 -7.32 -5.35 0.98
N THR A 49 -8.40 -5.76 1.62
CA THR A 49 -9.52 -6.46 0.95
C THR A 49 -10.18 -5.55 -0.09
N CYS A 50 -10.48 -4.28 0.27
CA CYS A 50 -11.02 -3.31 -0.68
C CYS A 50 -10.08 -3.08 -1.88
N GLY A 51 -8.78 -2.92 -1.63
CA GLY A 51 -7.77 -2.77 -2.68
C GLY A 51 -7.71 -3.99 -3.60
N LEU A 52 -7.71 -5.20 -3.03
CA LEU A 52 -7.71 -6.45 -3.78
C LEU A 52 -8.98 -6.63 -4.61
N SER A 53 -10.16 -6.27 -4.08
CA SER A 53 -11.42 -6.30 -4.85
C SER A 53 -11.35 -5.43 -6.09
N VAL A 54 -10.83 -4.20 -5.98
CA VAL A 54 -10.60 -3.32 -7.13
C VAL A 54 -9.57 -3.92 -8.09
N GLY A 55 -8.51 -4.54 -7.56
CA GLY A 55 -7.51 -5.27 -8.33
C GLY A 55 -8.09 -6.39 -9.17
N VAL A 56 -8.97 -7.21 -8.60
CA VAL A 56 -9.65 -8.31 -9.28
C VAL A 56 -10.56 -7.78 -10.37
N LEU A 57 -11.38 -6.76 -10.09
CA LEU A 57 -12.26 -6.14 -11.08
C LEU A 57 -11.48 -5.58 -12.27
N LEU A 58 -10.37 -4.88 -12.00
CA LEU A 58 -9.49 -4.36 -13.05
C LEU A 58 -8.74 -5.48 -13.80
N GLY A 59 -8.39 -6.57 -13.12
CA GLY A 59 -7.79 -7.74 -13.75
C GLY A 59 -8.73 -8.42 -14.73
N ILE A 60 -10.00 -8.61 -14.34
CA ILE A 60 -11.05 -9.15 -15.21
C ILE A 60 -11.26 -8.22 -16.41
N ALA A 61 -11.37 -6.90 -16.17
CA ALA A 61 -11.52 -5.94 -17.25
C ALA A 61 -10.32 -5.98 -18.21
N ALA A 62 -9.09 -6.04 -17.70
CA ALA A 62 -7.88 -6.11 -18.52
C ALA A 62 -7.81 -7.40 -19.35
N ALA A 63 -8.26 -8.54 -18.81
CA ALA A 63 -8.26 -9.82 -19.52
C ALA A 63 -9.21 -9.86 -20.73
N ILE A 64 -10.19 -8.94 -20.81
CA ILE A 64 -11.08 -8.81 -21.98
C ILE A 64 -10.37 -8.07 -23.14
N PHE A 65 -9.43 -7.18 -22.83
CA PHE A 65 -8.78 -6.32 -23.82
C PHE A 65 -7.34 -6.73 -24.15
N VAL A 66 -6.69 -7.52 -23.30
CA VAL A 66 -5.27 -7.88 -23.41
C VAL A 66 -5.10 -9.40 -23.31
N ASP A 67 -4.52 -9.99 -24.34
CA ASP A 67 -4.08 -11.39 -24.32
C ASP A 67 -2.73 -11.51 -23.57
N PHE A 68 -2.76 -12.11 -22.39
CA PHE A 68 -1.55 -12.39 -21.62
C PHE A 68 -0.92 -13.71 -22.11
N SER A 69 0.20 -13.62 -22.83
CA SER A 69 0.93 -14.82 -23.30
C SER A 69 1.65 -15.58 -22.18
N TYR A 70 1.92 -14.93 -21.05
CA TYR A 70 2.53 -15.52 -19.86
C TYR A 70 1.71 -15.10 -18.64
N PHE A 71 1.35 -16.04 -17.78
CA PHE A 71 0.61 -15.73 -16.55
C PHE A 71 1.05 -16.66 -15.42
N ASP A 72 1.71 -16.09 -14.42
CA ASP A 72 1.99 -16.76 -13.16
C ASP A 72 1.09 -16.21 -12.06
N ALA A 73 0.02 -16.95 -11.77
CA ALA A 73 -0.95 -16.59 -10.75
C ALA A 73 -0.33 -16.39 -9.37
N SER A 74 0.73 -17.15 -9.04
CA SER A 74 1.34 -17.11 -7.71
C SER A 74 2.04 -15.79 -7.45
N LEU A 75 2.77 -15.29 -8.45
CA LEU A 75 3.45 -13.99 -8.40
C LEU A 75 2.45 -12.84 -8.40
N VAL A 76 1.45 -12.90 -9.30
CA VAL A 76 0.41 -11.85 -9.39
C VAL A 76 -0.33 -11.70 -8.06
N ILE A 77 -0.79 -12.80 -7.48
CA ILE A 77 -1.52 -12.77 -6.20
C ILE A 77 -0.58 -12.38 -5.05
N GLY A 78 0.63 -12.93 -5.00
CA GLY A 78 1.62 -12.64 -3.95
C GLY A 78 1.97 -11.16 -3.89
N PHE A 79 2.31 -10.54 -5.03
CA PHE A 79 2.63 -9.12 -5.10
C PHE A 79 1.41 -8.22 -4.91
N ALA A 80 0.23 -8.61 -5.41
CA ALA A 80 -1.00 -7.88 -5.17
C ALA A 80 -1.34 -7.81 -3.67
N CYS A 81 -1.29 -8.96 -2.98
CA CYS A 81 -1.55 -9.04 -1.53
C CYS A 81 -0.50 -8.28 -0.72
N ALA A 82 0.79 -8.45 -1.03
CA ALA A 82 1.86 -7.74 -0.34
C ALA A 82 1.75 -6.21 -0.51
N THR A 83 1.40 -5.76 -1.71
CA THR A 83 1.20 -4.32 -2.00
C THR A 83 -0.03 -3.79 -1.28
N ALA A 84 -1.16 -4.50 -1.32
CA ALA A 84 -2.38 -4.10 -0.63
C ALA A 84 -2.15 -3.98 0.89
N LEU A 85 -1.43 -4.93 1.47
CA LEU A 85 -1.08 -4.91 2.90
C LEU A 85 -0.13 -3.75 3.24
N PHE A 86 0.91 -3.55 2.45
CA PHE A 86 1.88 -2.46 2.65
C PHE A 86 1.19 -1.09 2.63
N PHE A 87 0.40 -0.81 1.59
CA PHE A 87 -0.31 0.48 1.47
C PHE A 87 -1.45 0.63 2.46
N GLY A 88 -2.13 -0.46 2.84
CA GLY A 88 -3.13 -0.45 3.92
C GLY A 88 -2.50 -0.06 5.25
N LEU A 89 -1.38 -0.69 5.63
CA LEU A 89 -0.64 -0.35 6.85
C LEU A 89 -0.05 1.06 6.83
N LEU A 90 0.47 1.49 5.68
CA LEU A 90 0.95 2.85 5.50
C LEU A 90 -0.20 3.87 5.67
N GLY A 91 -1.36 3.58 5.10
CA GLY A 91 -2.58 4.36 5.27
C GLY A 91 -3.05 4.41 6.72
N THR A 92 -2.99 3.28 7.45
CA THR A 92 -3.28 3.23 8.88
C THR A 92 -2.36 4.16 9.68
N VAL A 93 -1.04 4.07 9.47
CA VAL A 93 -0.06 4.93 10.18
C VAL A 93 -0.28 6.42 9.85
N VAL A 94 -0.52 6.75 8.58
CA VAL A 94 -0.80 8.13 8.14
C VAL A 94 -2.12 8.64 8.72
N GLY A 95 -3.17 7.80 8.73
CA GLY A 95 -4.44 8.10 9.36
C GLY A 95 -4.30 8.35 10.86
N LEU A 96 -3.41 7.62 11.55
CA LEU A 96 -3.08 7.89 12.95
C LEU A 96 -2.32 9.20 13.16
N TRP A 97 -1.50 9.62 12.22
CA TRP A 97 -0.78 10.89 12.31
C TRP A 97 -1.65 12.11 11.93
N ALA A 98 -2.57 11.92 10.97
CA ALA A 98 -3.44 12.97 10.45
C ALA A 98 -4.56 13.33 11.46
N GLU A 99 -4.87 14.63 11.52
CA GLU A 99 -5.95 15.21 12.35
C GLU A 99 -7.02 15.90 11.49
N ARG A 100 -6.69 16.18 10.22
CA ARG A 100 -7.56 16.88 9.28
C ARG A 100 -7.48 16.20 7.91
N TRP A 101 -8.55 16.32 7.13
CA TRP A 101 -8.59 15.89 5.72
C TRP A 101 -7.45 16.46 4.88
N ASP A 102 -7.02 17.69 5.18
CA ASP A 102 -5.90 18.35 4.48
C ASP A 102 -4.57 17.62 4.68
N HIS A 103 -4.31 17.06 5.88
CA HIS A 103 -3.06 16.36 6.16
C HIS A 103 -2.98 15.06 5.38
N TYR A 104 -4.09 14.31 5.33
CA TYR A 104 -4.21 13.10 4.54
C TYR A 104 -4.03 13.39 3.04
N SER A 105 -4.76 14.39 2.52
CA SER A 105 -4.72 14.78 1.11
C SER A 105 -3.32 15.26 0.70
N ALA A 106 -2.61 15.94 1.59
CA ALA A 106 -1.23 16.34 1.37
C ALA A 106 -0.29 15.13 1.25
N VAL A 107 -0.39 14.13 2.13
CA VAL A 107 0.45 12.91 2.02
C VAL A 107 0.14 12.16 0.73
N GLU A 108 -1.13 12.05 0.38
CA GLU A 108 -1.55 11.41 -0.87
C GLU A 108 -0.95 12.10 -2.11
N GLY A 109 -1.07 13.42 -2.19
CA GLY A 109 -0.59 14.21 -3.32
C GLY A 109 0.93 14.38 -3.39
N PHE A 110 1.60 14.53 -2.24
CA PHE A 110 3.04 14.82 -2.19
C PHE A 110 3.93 13.60 -1.99
N VAL A 111 3.38 12.46 -1.57
CA VAL A 111 4.16 11.24 -1.33
C VAL A 111 3.71 10.12 -2.25
N ILE A 112 2.43 9.77 -2.25
CA ILE A 112 1.97 8.58 -3.00
C ILE A 112 1.95 8.82 -4.51
N ALA A 113 1.43 9.95 -4.96
CA ALA A 113 1.44 10.28 -6.38
C ALA A 113 2.86 10.30 -6.98
N PRO A 114 3.87 10.97 -6.39
CA PRO A 114 5.23 10.94 -6.93
C PRO A 114 5.91 9.57 -6.79
N LEU A 115 5.66 8.81 -5.71
CA LEU A 115 6.17 7.44 -5.58
C LEU A 115 5.61 6.52 -6.67
N GLY A 116 4.33 6.70 -7.02
CA GLY A 116 3.67 6.01 -8.12
C GLY A 116 4.27 6.42 -9.48
N LEU A 117 4.61 7.68 -9.68
CA LEU A 117 5.24 8.14 -10.93
C LEU A 117 6.67 7.61 -11.09
N LEU A 118 7.44 7.57 -10.00
CA LEU A 118 8.83 7.08 -9.95
C LEU A 118 8.95 5.55 -9.88
N SER A 119 7.85 4.82 -10.02
CA SER A 119 7.79 3.37 -9.86
C SER A 119 8.17 2.56 -11.11
N GLY A 120 8.65 3.22 -12.18
CA GLY A 120 9.07 2.55 -13.41
C GLY A 120 7.95 2.07 -14.34
N THR A 121 6.68 2.36 -14.00
CA THR A 121 5.51 2.05 -14.88
C THR A 121 5.46 2.93 -16.13
N PHE A 122 5.85 4.20 -16.01
CA PHE A 122 5.83 5.17 -17.11
C PHE A 122 7.20 5.34 -17.79
N PHE A 123 8.29 4.89 -17.15
CA PHE A 123 9.66 5.05 -17.64
C PHE A 123 10.48 3.78 -17.39
N SER A 124 11.06 3.18 -18.44
CA SER A 124 12.08 2.14 -18.28
C SER A 124 13.29 2.70 -17.55
N VAL A 125 13.72 2.00 -16.49
CA VAL A 125 14.88 2.34 -15.61
C VAL A 125 16.18 2.56 -16.40
N GLU A 126 16.30 1.92 -17.57
CA GLU A 126 17.45 2.03 -18.45
C GLU A 126 17.61 3.41 -19.11
N ARG A 127 16.51 4.16 -19.30
CA ARG A 127 16.53 5.46 -20.00
C ARG A 127 16.67 6.68 -19.08
N LEU A 128 16.72 6.46 -17.77
CA LEU A 128 16.83 7.55 -16.80
C LEU A 128 18.30 7.94 -16.53
N PRO A 129 18.58 9.24 -16.32
CA PRO A 129 19.90 9.71 -15.87
C PRO A 129 20.34 8.97 -14.60
N GLU A 130 21.65 8.72 -14.45
CA GLU A 130 22.23 7.91 -13.36
C GLU A 130 21.75 8.33 -11.96
N ALA A 131 21.56 9.63 -11.73
CA ALA A 131 21.02 10.16 -10.49
C ALA A 131 19.62 9.62 -10.15
N PHE A 132 18.71 9.43 -11.11
CA PHE A 132 17.37 8.90 -10.83
C PHE A 132 17.33 7.39 -10.67
N ARG A 133 18.32 6.68 -11.24
CA ARG A 133 18.41 5.22 -11.17
C ARG A 133 18.64 4.74 -9.73
N GLU A 134 19.48 5.44 -8.97
CA GLU A 134 19.72 5.13 -7.55
C GLU A 134 18.46 5.30 -6.70
N TRP A 135 17.67 6.36 -6.93
CA TRP A 135 16.44 6.63 -6.18
C TRP A 135 15.34 5.59 -6.43
N ILE A 136 15.28 5.01 -7.63
CA ILE A 136 14.30 3.97 -7.97
C ILE A 136 14.56 2.69 -7.18
N TYR A 137 15.82 2.30 -6.99
CA TYR A 137 16.16 1.10 -6.20
C TYR A 137 15.84 1.24 -4.70
N TYR A 138 15.71 2.46 -4.18
CA TYR A 138 15.21 2.70 -2.82
C TYR A 138 13.68 2.69 -2.72
N ASN A 139 12.96 2.75 -3.83
CA ASN A 139 11.51 2.83 -3.82
C ASN A 139 10.88 1.43 -3.70
N PRO A 140 10.21 1.09 -2.58
CA PRO A 140 9.56 -0.21 -2.41
C PRO A 140 8.43 -0.45 -3.44
N VAL A 141 7.85 0.62 -3.98
CA VAL A 141 6.79 0.56 -5.00
C VAL A 141 7.34 0.06 -6.34
N PHE A 142 8.62 0.32 -6.64
CA PHE A 142 9.27 -0.22 -7.84
C PHE A 142 9.28 -1.75 -7.82
N TYR A 143 9.71 -2.36 -6.72
CA TYR A 143 9.75 -3.82 -6.57
C TYR A 143 8.35 -4.45 -6.61
N ALA A 144 7.35 -3.76 -6.06
CA ALA A 144 5.95 -4.21 -6.13
C ALA A 144 5.46 -4.33 -7.58
N ILE A 145 5.74 -3.30 -8.37
CA ILE A 145 5.31 -3.23 -9.77
C ILE A 145 6.10 -4.20 -10.63
N ASP A 146 7.42 -4.26 -10.46
CA ASP A 146 8.27 -5.16 -11.24
C ASP A 146 7.92 -6.63 -10.98
N GLY A 147 7.65 -7.01 -9.72
CA GLY A 147 7.18 -8.35 -9.37
C GLY A 147 5.80 -8.69 -9.94
N PHE A 148 4.86 -7.74 -9.90
CA PHE A 148 3.54 -7.92 -10.50
C PHE A 148 3.62 -8.03 -12.04
N ARG A 149 4.50 -7.23 -12.67
CA ARG A 149 4.79 -7.28 -14.10
C ARG A 149 5.41 -8.61 -14.49
N ALA A 150 6.35 -9.13 -13.69
CA ALA A 150 6.93 -10.44 -13.92
C ALA A 150 5.87 -11.55 -13.96
N GLY A 151 4.85 -11.48 -13.12
CA GLY A 151 3.72 -12.41 -13.14
C GLY A 151 2.79 -12.30 -14.37
N LEU A 152 2.74 -11.13 -15.03
CA LEU A 152 1.85 -10.89 -16.19
C LEU A 152 2.54 -11.00 -17.56
N ILE A 153 3.86 -10.79 -17.63
CA ILE A 153 4.59 -10.80 -18.91
C ILE A 153 5.87 -11.64 -18.88
N GLY A 154 6.22 -12.24 -17.74
CA GLY A 154 7.39 -13.11 -17.61
C GLY A 154 8.73 -12.37 -17.58
N TYR A 155 8.70 -11.04 -17.48
CA TYR A 155 9.88 -10.18 -17.46
C TYR A 155 10.00 -9.44 -16.13
N ALA A 156 11.15 -9.60 -15.46
CA ALA A 156 11.51 -8.92 -14.22
C ALA A 156 12.84 -8.21 -14.41
N GLU A 157 12.93 -6.94 -14.01
CA GLU A 157 14.19 -6.19 -13.94
C GLU A 157 14.94 -6.45 -12.63
N SER A 158 14.25 -6.94 -11.59
CA SER A 158 14.78 -7.17 -10.25
C SER A 158 14.51 -8.59 -9.73
N SER A 159 15.20 -8.98 -8.66
CA SER A 159 14.94 -10.26 -8.00
C SER A 159 13.57 -10.23 -7.30
N GLN A 160 12.66 -11.11 -7.73
CA GLN A 160 11.33 -11.28 -7.16
C GLN A 160 11.38 -11.60 -5.65
N ALA A 161 12.36 -12.41 -5.23
CA ALA A 161 12.55 -12.77 -3.82
C ALA A 161 12.95 -11.56 -2.95
N LEU A 162 13.81 -10.68 -3.48
CA LEU A 162 14.16 -9.43 -2.80
C LEU A 162 12.96 -8.49 -2.73
N GLY A 163 12.20 -8.37 -3.82
CA GLY A 163 11.03 -7.48 -3.87
C GLY A 163 9.94 -7.86 -2.87
N ILE A 164 9.58 -9.15 -2.81
CA ILE A 164 8.56 -9.62 -1.87
C ILE A 164 9.07 -9.57 -0.42
N GLY A 165 10.35 -9.90 -0.18
CA GLY A 165 10.98 -9.82 1.14
C GLY A 165 11.03 -8.38 1.66
N LEU A 166 11.34 -7.42 0.79
CA LEU A 166 11.38 -6.00 1.14
C LEU A 166 9.98 -5.44 1.45
N LEU A 167 8.97 -5.79 0.64
CA LEU A 167 7.58 -5.39 0.91
C LEU A 167 7.05 -5.96 2.22
N LEU A 168 7.29 -7.25 2.48
CA LEU A 168 6.87 -7.89 3.73
C LEU A 168 7.65 -7.35 4.93
N GLY A 169 8.96 -7.09 4.78
CA GLY A 169 9.80 -6.50 5.82
C GLY A 169 9.34 -5.09 6.19
N LEU A 170 9.05 -4.24 5.20
CA LEU A 170 8.50 -2.91 5.44
C LEU A 170 7.08 -2.96 6.01
N SER A 171 6.25 -3.91 5.55
CA SER A 171 4.92 -4.12 6.12
C SER A 171 5.02 -4.50 7.59
N ALA A 172 5.92 -5.41 7.96
CA ALA A 172 6.16 -5.76 9.36
C ALA A 172 6.62 -4.56 10.20
N LEU A 173 7.50 -3.72 9.64
CA LEU A 173 7.95 -2.49 10.29
C LEU A 173 6.79 -1.49 10.49
N LEU A 174 5.94 -1.29 9.47
CA LEU A 174 4.75 -0.45 9.57
C LEU A 174 3.73 -1.01 10.56
N ALA A 175 3.54 -2.32 10.61
CA ALA A 175 2.67 -2.97 11.59
C ALA A 175 3.19 -2.76 13.03
N LEU A 176 4.51 -2.87 13.24
CA LEU A 176 5.13 -2.57 14.53
C LEU A 176 5.00 -1.08 14.91
N LEU A 177 5.15 -0.16 13.94
CA LEU A 177 4.95 1.26 14.16
C LEU A 177 3.48 1.57 14.50
N GLY A 178 2.53 1.03 13.72
CA GLY A 178 1.10 1.16 14.00
C GLY A 178 0.74 0.64 15.39
N TRP A 179 1.25 -0.55 15.75
CA TRP A 179 1.05 -1.13 17.07
C TRP A 179 1.58 -0.21 18.18
N ARG A 180 2.79 0.32 18.03
CA ARG A 180 3.35 1.28 19.00
C ARG A 180 2.54 2.56 19.10
N LEU A 181 2.10 3.13 17.97
CA LEU A 181 1.32 4.37 17.95
C LEU A 181 -0.03 4.20 18.64
N PHE A 182 -0.73 3.08 18.38
CA PHE A 182 -1.96 2.74 19.10
C PHE A 182 -1.71 2.45 20.59
N ALA A 183 -0.64 1.73 20.94
CA ALA A 183 -0.31 1.42 22.33
C ALA A 183 0.03 2.67 23.16
N VAL A 184 0.69 3.66 22.55
CA VAL A 184 1.00 4.95 23.17
C VAL A 184 -0.24 5.87 23.23
N GLY A 185 -1.29 5.58 22.45
CA GLY A 185 -2.46 6.45 22.32
C GLY A 185 -2.12 7.77 21.59
N TYR A 186 -1.12 7.75 20.72
CA TYR A 186 -0.58 8.95 20.07
C TYR A 186 -1.67 9.66 19.24
N LYS A 187 -2.05 10.87 19.67
CA LYS A 187 -3.15 11.68 19.08
C LYS A 187 -4.54 11.04 19.14
N ILE A 188 -4.75 10.09 20.05
CA ILE A 188 -6.05 9.45 20.27
C ILE A 188 -6.52 9.61 21.74
N ARG A 189 -5.65 10.09 22.64
CA ARG A 189 -6.02 10.51 24.00
C ARG A 189 -6.03 12.05 24.06
N PRO A 190 -7.02 12.68 24.72
CA PRO A 190 -7.05 14.12 24.92
C PRO A 190 -5.86 14.61 25.75
#